data_AF-A0AB38DPP7-F1
#
_entry.id   AF-A0AB38DPP7-F1
#
_cell.length_a   1.000
_cell.length_b   1.000
_cell.length_c   1.000
_cell.angle_alpha   90.00
_cell.angle_beta   90.00
_cell.angle_gamma   90.00
#
_symmetry.space_group_name_H-M   'P 1'
#
loop_
_entity.id
_entity.type
_entity.pdbx_description
1 polymer ?
#
loop_
_entity_poly.entity_id
_entity_poly.type
_entity_poly.pdbx_seq_one_letter_code
_entity_poly.pdbx_strand_id
1 'polypeptide(L)' 'MNDRKLVVPCPTCQTPTEWTDENKFRPFCSERCKLIDLGAWANEDYAIEAEEDFSLPEDY' A
#
# COMPACT_ATOMS: atom_id res chain seq x y z
N MET A 1 -12.66 9.08 -27.88
CA MET A 1 -12.51 9.16 -26.41
C MET A 1 -11.04 8.91 -26.11
N ASN A 2 -10.34 9.87 -25.50
CA ASN A 2 -8.96 9.65 -25.08
C ASN A 2 -8.99 8.75 -23.85
N ASP A 3 -8.86 7.45 -24.07
CA ASP A 3 -8.78 6.46 -23.01
C ASP A 3 -7.36 6.48 -22.45
N ARG A 4 -7.05 7.48 -21.62
CA ARG A 4 -5.78 7.50 -20.88
C ARG A 4 -5.91 6.55 -19.71
N LYS A 5 -5.42 5.34 -19.90
CA LYS A 5 -5.20 4.39 -18.82
C LYS A 5 -4.22 4.99 -17.81
N LEU A 6 -4.67 5.15 -16.58
CA LEU A 6 -3.81 5.54 -15.47
C LEU A 6 -2.82 4.39 -15.21
N VAL A 7 -1.53 4.69 -15.14
CA VAL A 7 -0.49 3.71 -14.78
C VAL A 7 0.12 4.13 -13.46
N VAL A 8 0.16 3.21 -12.49
CA VAL A 8 0.70 3.42 -11.15
C VAL A 8 1.80 2.41 -10.83
N PRO A 9 2.79 2.75 -10.00
CA PRO A 9 3.78 1.78 -9.55
C PRO A 9 3.16 0.78 -8.57
N CYS A 10 3.43 -0.52 -8.74
CA CYS A 10 3.10 -1.54 -7.75
C CYS A 10 3.80 -1.22 -6.42
N PRO A 11 3.07 -1.13 -5.29
CA PRO A 11 3.69 -0.78 -4.00
C PRO A 11 4.80 -1.75 -3.55
N THR A 12 4.66 -3.03 -3.90
CA THR A 12 5.60 -4.09 -3.45
C THR A 12 6.88 -4.15 -4.26
N CYS A 13 6.81 -3.96 -5.59
CA CYS A 13 7.93 -4.23 -6.50
C CYS A 13 8.17 -3.15 -7.55
N GLN A 14 7.41 -2.05 -7.49
CA GLN A 14 7.53 -0.86 -8.34
C GLN A 14 7.28 -1.09 -9.84
N THR A 15 6.87 -2.29 -10.24
CA THR A 15 6.47 -2.58 -11.62
C THR A 15 5.28 -1.68 -12.01
N PRO A 16 5.33 -0.97 -13.16
CA PRO A 16 4.21 -0.18 -13.64
C PRO A 16 2.97 -1.05 -13.88
N THR A 17 1.82 -0.62 -13.39
CA THR A 17 0.56 -1.36 -13.47
C THR A 17 -0.55 -0.46 -14.00
N GLU A 18 -1.28 -0.94 -15.00
CA GLU A 18 -2.46 -0.25 -15.51
C GLU A 18 -3.61 -0.32 -14.50
N TRP A 19 -4.24 0.82 -14.25
CA TRP A 19 -5.42 0.95 -13.41
C TRP A 19 -6.69 0.63 -14.21
N THR A 20 -6.89 -0.63 -14.59
CA THR A 20 -8.03 -1.11 -15.39
C THR A 20 -8.69 -2.35 -14.78
N ASP A 21 -9.97 -2.58 -15.06
CA ASP A 21 -10.78 -3.63 -14.40
C ASP A 21 -10.31 -5.05 -14.68
N GLU A 22 -9.52 -5.22 -15.74
CA GLU A 22 -8.83 -6.45 -16.07
C GLU A 22 -7.75 -6.80 -15.02
N ASN A 23 -7.11 -5.81 -14.40
CA ASN A 23 -6.22 -6.04 -13.28
C ASN A 23 -7.02 -6.18 -11.97
N LYS A 24 -7.30 -7.43 -11.61
CA LYS A 24 -8.02 -7.81 -10.38
C LYS A 24 -7.24 -7.53 -9.08
N PHE A 25 -5.95 -7.20 -9.18
CA PHE A 25 -5.05 -7.04 -8.04
C PHE A 25 -4.58 -5.61 -7.83
N ARG A 26 -5.14 -4.62 -8.54
CA ARG A 26 -4.81 -3.19 -8.33
C ARG A 26 -4.82 -2.83 -6.83
N PRO A 27 -3.83 -2.05 -6.33
CA PRO A 27 -2.74 -1.39 -7.07
C PRO A 27 -1.53 -2.28 -7.40
N PHE A 28 -1.57 -3.57 -7.07
CA PHE A 28 -0.47 -4.50 -7.26
C PHE A 28 -0.42 -5.06 -8.69
N CYS A 29 0.78 -5.46 -9.13
CA CYS A 29 0.97 -6.09 -10.43
C CYS A 29 0.55 -7.57 -10.49
N SER A 30 0.34 -8.22 -9.33
CA SER A 30 -0.01 -9.63 -9.23
C SER A 30 -0.56 -9.98 -7.84
N GLU A 31 -1.22 -11.13 -7.74
CA GLU A 31 -1.66 -11.72 -6.46
C GLU A 31 -0.50 -11.92 -5.48
N ARG A 32 0.67 -12.34 -5.98
CA ARG A 32 1.87 -12.51 -5.16
C ARG A 32 2.26 -11.21 -4.46
N CYS A 33 2.28 -10.09 -5.17
CA CYS A 33 2.65 -8.80 -4.57
C CYS A 33 1.63 -8.35 -3.52
N LYS A 34 0.33 -8.55 -3.79
CA LYS A 34 -0.74 -8.31 -2.80
C LYS A 34 -0.53 -9.13 -1.52
N LEU A 35 -0.17 -10.41 -1.63
CA LEU A 35 0.05 -11.28 -0.47
C LEU A 35 1.33 -10.93 0.29
N ILE A 36 2.40 -10.49 -0.39
CA ILE A 36 3.62 -10.01 0.27
C ILE A 36 3.33 -8.76 1.09
N ASP A 37 2.60 -7.79 0.52
CA ASP A 37 2.21 -6.55 1.21
C ASP A 37 1.36 -6.87 2.45
N LEU A 38 0.37 -7.75 2.30
CA LEU A 38 -0.43 -8.24 3.43
C LEU A 38 0.44 -8.93 4.50
N GLY A 39 1.44 -9.71 4.09
CA GLY A 39 2.38 -10.35 5.00
C GLY A 39 3.22 -9.34 5.78
N ALA A 40 3.73 -8.29 5.13
CA ALA A 40 4.48 -7.22 5.78
C ALA A 40 3.65 -6.49 6.84
N TRP A 41 2.38 -6.23 6.55
CA TRP A 41 1.44 -5.72 7.56
C TRP A 41 1.24 -6.69 8.72
N ALA A 42 1.02 -7.97 8.44
CA ALA A 42 0.81 -8.99 9.46
C ALA A 42 2.05 -9.23 10.35
N ASN A 43 3.25 -8.97 9.82
CA ASN A 43 4.52 -9.10 10.53
C ASN A 43 4.95 -7.81 11.23
N GLU A 44 4.16 -6.74 11.18
CA GLU A 44 4.51 -5.43 11.75
C GLU A 44 5.76 -4.79 11.11
N ASP A 45 6.10 -5.18 9.87
CA ASP A 45 7.19 -4.57 9.10
C ASP A 45 6.87 -3.12 8.69
N TYR A 46 5.58 -2.78 8.65
CA TYR A 46 5.10 -1.42 8.46
C TYR A 46 4.63 -0.82 9.79
N ALA A 47 5.24 0.30 10.16
CA ALA A 47 4.88 1.09 11.33
C ALA A 47 4.84 2.58 10.97
N ILE A 48 3.99 3.31 11.68
CA ILE A 48 3.95 4.77 11.64
C ILE A 48 4.52 5.24 12.97
N GLU A 49 5.51 6.13 12.91
CA GLU A 49 6.10 6.72 14.12
C GLU A 49 5.01 7.50 14.87
N ALA A 50 4.91 7.26 16.18
CA ALA A 50 4.06 8.08 17.04
C ALA A 50 4.72 9.44 17.24
N GLU A 51 3.95 10.50 17.07
CA GLU A 51 4.34 11.81 17.60
C GLU A 51 4.17 11.76 19.12
N GLU A 52 5.22 12.07 19.88
CA GLU A 52 5.13 12.17 21.33
C GLU A 52 4.21 13.33 21.70
N ASP A 53 2.95 13.03 22.04
CA ASP A 53 2.02 14.02 22.56
C ASP A 53 2.28 14.25 24.06
N PHE A 54 3.24 15.13 24.34
CA PHE A 54 3.58 15.59 25.69
C PHE A 54 2.46 16.38 26.39
N SER A 55 1.29 16.54 25.77
CA SER A 55 0.18 17.32 26.34
C SER A 55 -0.81 16.48 27.16
N LEU A 56 -0.69 15.14 27.18
CA LEU A 56 -1.47 14.29 28.07
C LEU A 56 -0.80 14.20 29.45
N PRO A 57 -1.52 14.53 30.55
CA PRO A 57 -0.96 14.40 31.89
C PRO A 57 -0.76 12.92 32.27
N GLU A 58 0.32 12.63 33.01
CA GLU A 58 0.85 11.29 33.33
C GLU A 58 -0.09 10.38 34.17
N ASP A 59 -1.26 10.86 34.56
CA ASP A 59 -2.13 10.24 35.56
C ASP A 59 -3.47 9.68 35.03
N TYR A 60 -3.57 9.40 33.73
CA TYR A 60 -4.69 8.64 33.14
C TYR A 60 -4.31 7.24 32.64
#